data_AF-A0A7V9J2V5-F1
#
_entry.id   AF-A0A7V9J2V5-F1
#
_cell.length_a   1.000
_cell.length_b   1.000
_cell.length_c   1.000
_cell.angle_alpha   90.00
_cell.angle_beta   90.00
_cell.angle_gamma   90.00
#
_symmetry.space_group_name_H-M   'P 1'
#
loop_
_entity.id
_entity.type
_entity.pdbx_description
1 polymer ?
#
loop_
_entity_poly.entity_id
_entity_poly.type
_entity_poly.pdbx_seq_one_letter_code
_entity_poly.pdbx_strand_id
1 'polypeptide(L)'
;MNIAELKGEKTVKTLAKRLLAEPTRDTPKTTQAEMEVALLRLNPQLNQIGDLEKGTPIVVPDHFALAAEESAAPTRALTDDLLRQAENSLGVLKAVIKQRTEQFATQSDQVQTWLKSPQAKELAKESPELKAVFTDAANAARVLPKEQDATITAETKALDKVEAEVKIFRATNLTSSAVLRSGGITRPPR
;
A
#
# COMPACT_ATOMS: atom_id res chain seq x y z
N MET A 1 -3.35 -1.59 38.60
CA MET A 1 -4.20 -2.62 37.96
C MET A 1 -5.62 -2.33 38.38
N ASN A 2 -6.38 -1.68 37.50
CA ASN A 2 -7.75 -1.27 37.78
C ASN A 2 -8.73 -2.38 37.32
N ILE A 3 -9.57 -2.87 38.22
CA ILE A 3 -10.56 -3.91 37.91
C ILE A 3 -11.95 -3.29 38.06
N ALA A 4 -12.74 -3.35 36.99
CA ALA A 4 -14.11 -2.85 36.97
C ALA A 4 -15.09 -3.99 36.68
N GLU A 5 -16.33 -3.86 37.16
CA GLU A 5 -17.37 -4.86 36.93
C GLU A 5 -18.23 -4.52 35.71
N LEU A 6 -18.63 -5.56 34.96
CA LEU A 6 -19.66 -5.46 33.92
C LEU A 6 -21.01 -5.09 34.57
N LYS A 7 -21.63 -3.99 34.14
CA LYS A 7 -22.92 -3.53 34.69
C LYS A 7 -24.13 -3.96 33.84
N GLY A 8 -23.91 -4.67 32.74
CA GLY A 8 -24.94 -5.17 31.81
C GLY A 8 -24.81 -4.60 30.40
N GLU A 9 -23.62 -4.14 30.01
CA GLU A 9 -23.32 -3.61 28.69
C GLU A 9 -23.38 -4.70 27.63
N LYS A 10 -24.08 -4.44 26.53
CA LYS A 10 -24.22 -5.39 25.41
C LYS A 10 -23.15 -5.22 24.33
N THR A 11 -22.30 -4.21 24.43
CA THR A 11 -21.26 -3.93 23.44
C THR A 11 -19.98 -3.39 24.08
N VAL A 12 -18.83 -3.80 23.56
CA VAL A 12 -17.50 -3.32 23.99
C VAL A 12 -17.40 -1.80 23.86
N LYS A 13 -18.07 -1.22 22.86
CA LYS A 13 -18.19 0.23 22.65
C LYS A 13 -18.79 0.99 23.84
N THR A 14 -19.89 0.47 24.39
CA THR A 14 -20.60 1.11 25.52
C THR A 14 -19.83 0.92 26.82
N LEU A 15 -19.18 -0.23 26.97
CA LEU A 15 -18.28 -0.51 28.07
C LEU A 15 -17.05 0.41 28.06
N ALA A 16 -16.38 0.55 26.92
CA ALA A 16 -15.24 1.43 26.72
C ALA A 16 -15.60 2.88 27.08
N LYS A 17 -16.78 3.37 26.65
CA LYS A 17 -17.24 4.73 26.96
C LYS A 17 -17.54 4.96 28.45
N ARG A 18 -17.95 3.93 29.21
CA ARG A 18 -18.21 4.06 30.66
C ARG A 18 -16.94 3.93 31.49
N LEU A 19 -16.09 2.96 31.15
CA LEU A 19 -14.88 2.67 31.90
C LEU A 19 -13.78 3.69 31.65
N LEU A 20 -13.86 4.43 30.54
CA LEU A 20 -12.87 5.40 30.14
C LEU A 20 -13.48 6.80 30.20
N ALA A 21 -12.94 7.62 31.09
CA ALA A 21 -13.34 9.01 31.24
C ALA A 21 -13.12 9.77 29.92
N GLU A 22 -14.04 10.69 29.61
CA GLU A 22 -13.93 11.57 28.45
C GLU A 22 -12.55 12.26 28.41
N PRO A 23 -11.96 12.43 27.22
CA PRO A 23 -10.60 12.95 27.08
C PRO A 23 -10.48 14.31 27.75
N THR A 24 -9.78 14.36 28.88
CA THR A 24 -9.38 15.59 29.55
C THR A 24 -8.10 16.12 28.94
N ARG A 25 -7.77 17.38 29.25
CA ARG A 25 -6.68 18.17 28.66
C ARG A 25 -5.29 17.51 28.75
N ASP A 26 -5.13 16.51 29.63
CA ASP A 26 -3.86 15.83 29.94
C ASP A 26 -3.77 14.38 29.39
N THR A 27 -4.82 13.87 28.72
CA THR A 27 -4.77 12.55 28.08
C THR A 27 -4.72 12.69 26.55
N PRO A 28 -3.80 11.99 25.85
CA PRO A 28 -3.78 12.00 24.39
C PRO A 28 -5.13 11.56 23.84
N LYS A 29 -5.54 12.13 22.70
CA LYS A 29 -6.76 11.72 21.98
C LYS A 29 -6.59 10.29 21.46
N THR A 30 -6.77 9.30 22.31
CA THR A 30 -6.84 7.90 21.92
C THR A 30 -8.16 7.69 21.17
N THR A 31 -8.11 7.10 19.98
CA THR A 31 -9.33 6.88 19.21
C THR A 31 -10.17 5.76 19.84
N GLN A 32 -11.49 5.84 19.67
CA GLN A 32 -12.41 4.83 20.22
C GLN A 32 -12.07 3.39 19.78
N ALA A 33 -11.54 3.23 18.55
CA ALA A 33 -11.10 1.95 18.04
C ALA A 33 -9.88 1.39 18.80
N GLU A 34 -8.90 2.24 19.11
CA GLU A 34 -7.72 1.84 19.89
C GLU A 34 -8.09 1.42 21.32
N MET A 35 -9.09 2.09 21.91
CA MET A 35 -9.62 1.74 23.23
C MET A 35 -10.31 0.37 23.24
N GLU A 36 -11.11 0.08 22.22
CA GLU A 36 -11.79 -1.21 22.07
C GLU A 36 -10.78 -2.35 21.88
N VAL A 37 -9.75 -2.15 21.06
CA VAL A 37 -8.68 -3.13 20.85
C VAL A 37 -7.90 -3.40 22.14
N ALA A 38 -7.53 -2.37 22.90
CA ALA A 38 -6.81 -2.53 24.15
C ALA A 38 -7.65 -3.27 25.22
N LEU A 39 -8.96 -3.00 25.28
CA LEU A 39 -9.87 -3.71 26.18
C LEU A 39 -10.07 -5.18 25.76
N LEU A 40 -10.22 -5.46 24.47
CA LEU A 40 -10.31 -6.82 23.93
C LEU A 40 -9.02 -7.62 24.13
N ARG A 41 -7.87 -6.97 24.00
CA ARG A 41 -6.56 -7.59 24.22
C ARG A 41 -6.39 -8.05 25.67
N LEU A 42 -6.83 -7.23 26.63
CA LEU A 42 -6.73 -7.56 28.05
C LEU A 42 -7.89 -8.45 28.54
N ASN A 43 -9.02 -8.43 27.83
CA ASN A 43 -10.22 -9.17 28.19
C ASN A 43 -10.83 -9.84 26.95
N PRO A 44 -10.24 -10.94 26.44
CA PRO A 44 -10.74 -11.64 25.26
C PRO A 44 -12.21 -12.10 25.39
N GLN A 45 -12.70 -12.30 26.62
CA GLN A 45 -14.08 -12.63 26.93
C GLN A 45 -15.09 -11.56 26.50
N LEU A 46 -14.65 -10.30 26.33
CA LEU A 46 -15.51 -9.22 25.85
C LEU A 46 -15.93 -9.38 24.38
N ASN A 47 -15.33 -10.29 23.60
CA ASN A 47 -15.82 -10.65 22.26
C ASN A 47 -17.25 -11.21 22.30
N GLN A 48 -17.65 -11.80 23.42
CA GLN A 48 -19.00 -12.34 23.67
C GLN A 48 -19.69 -11.58 24.79
N ILE A 49 -19.49 -10.25 24.87
CA ILE A 49 -20.04 -9.42 25.94
C ILE A 49 -21.57 -9.57 26.12
N GLY A 50 -22.30 -9.95 25.07
CA GLY A 50 -23.74 -10.23 25.13
C GLY A 50 -24.11 -11.46 25.96
N ASP A 51 -23.18 -12.41 26.15
CA ASP A 51 -23.36 -13.65 26.89
C ASP A 51 -22.70 -13.59 28.28
N LEU A 52 -22.05 -12.48 28.63
CA LEU A 52 -21.39 -12.29 29.92
C LEU A 52 -22.39 -11.89 31.01
N GLU A 53 -22.29 -12.53 32.16
CA GLU A 53 -23.10 -12.20 33.32
C GLU A 53 -22.69 -10.85 33.92
N LYS A 54 -23.68 -10.12 34.43
CA LYS A 54 -23.47 -8.89 35.18
C LYS A 54 -22.63 -9.18 36.43
N GLY A 55 -21.62 -8.38 36.68
CA GLY A 55 -20.64 -8.60 37.76
C GLY A 55 -19.35 -9.29 37.31
N THR A 56 -19.23 -9.67 36.03
CA THR A 56 -17.96 -10.21 35.48
C THR A 56 -16.83 -9.18 35.68
N PRO A 57 -15.70 -9.55 36.28
CA PRO A 57 -14.56 -8.66 36.47
C PRO A 57 -13.85 -8.40 35.14
N ILE A 58 -13.52 -7.13 34.89
CA ILE A 58 -12.90 -6.63 33.66
C ILE A 58 -11.64 -5.90 34.05
N VAL A 59 -10.52 -6.31 33.47
CA VAL A 59 -9.22 -5.67 33.67
C VAL A 59 -9.15 -4.41 32.81
N VAL A 60 -9.15 -3.25 33.45
CA VAL A 60 -9.02 -1.96 32.78
C VAL A 60 -7.56 -1.53 32.81
N PRO A 61 -6.94 -1.20 31.65
CA PRO A 61 -5.58 -0.68 31.64
C PRO A 61 -5.51 0.67 32.38
N ASP A 62 -4.54 0.82 33.28
CA ASP A 62 -4.31 2.04 34.07
C ASP A 62 -3.90 3.23 33.18
N HIS A 63 -3.24 2.94 32.06
CA HIS A 63 -2.87 3.89 31.01
C HIS A 63 -2.99 3.23 29.63
N PHE A 64 -3.58 3.92 28.65
CA PHE A 64 -3.53 3.55 27.23
C PHE A 64 -2.22 4.05 26.60
N ALA A 65 -1.11 3.89 27.32
CA ALA A 65 0.19 4.08 26.72
C ALA A 65 0.33 2.99 25.66
N LEU A 66 0.48 3.41 24.41
CA LEU A 66 0.87 2.56 23.28
C LEU A 66 1.89 1.55 23.81
N ALA A 67 1.63 0.24 23.61
CA ALA A 67 2.65 -0.76 23.90
C ALA A 67 3.93 -0.28 23.20
N ALA A 68 5.01 -0.09 23.96
CA ALA A 68 6.24 0.53 23.45
C ALA A 68 6.81 -0.21 22.23
N GLU A 69 6.37 -1.45 21.98
CA GLU A 69 6.74 -2.25 20.82
C GLU A 69 5.96 -1.93 19.52
N GLU A 70 4.79 -1.30 19.59
CA GLU A 70 4.05 -0.81 18.39
C GLU A 70 4.24 0.70 18.15
N SER A 71 4.80 1.42 19.11
CA SER A 71 5.19 2.83 18.95
C SER A 71 6.65 3.01 18.51
N ALA A 72 7.34 1.93 18.14
CA ALA A 72 8.64 2.03 17.50
C ALA A 72 8.44 2.70 16.14
N ALA A 73 8.58 4.02 16.09
CA ALA A 73 8.79 4.75 14.85
C ALA A 73 9.84 3.96 14.06
N PRO A 74 9.55 3.54 12.81
CA PRO A 74 10.45 2.68 12.06
C PRO A 74 11.84 3.29 12.11
N THR A 75 12.83 2.49 12.52
CA THR A 75 14.20 2.97 12.63
C THR A 75 14.60 3.57 11.30
N ARG A 76 15.28 4.72 11.32
CA ARG A 76 15.68 5.43 10.11
C ARG A 76 16.38 4.52 9.10
N ALA A 77 17.19 3.57 9.60
CA ALA A 77 17.83 2.54 8.80
C ALA A 77 16.83 1.63 8.05
N LEU A 78 15.78 1.16 8.72
CA LEU A 78 14.71 0.35 8.11
C LEU A 78 13.92 1.16 7.07
N THR A 79 13.61 2.42 7.36
CA THR A 79 12.92 3.32 6.43
C THR A 79 13.77 3.63 5.20
N ASP A 80 15.07 3.87 5.38
CA ASP A 80 16.01 4.13 4.30
C ASP A 80 16.24 2.87 3.44
N ASP A 81 16.30 1.68 4.04
CA ASP A 81 16.40 0.40 3.32
C ASP A 81 15.13 0.08 2.52
N LEU A 82 13.94 0.29 3.10
CA LEU A 82 12.67 0.14 2.39
C LEU A 82 12.54 1.13 1.23
N LEU A 83 12.93 2.39 1.43
CA LEU A 83 12.97 3.41 0.38
C LEU A 83 13.92 2.99 -0.75
N ARG A 84 15.12 2.51 -0.40
CA ARG A 84 16.10 2.03 -1.39
C ARG A 84 15.59 0.81 -2.15
N GLN A 85 14.92 -0.12 -1.47
CA GLN A 85 14.31 -1.28 -2.10
C GLN A 85 13.18 -0.88 -3.06
N ALA A 86 12.35 0.09 -2.68
CA ALA A 86 11.29 0.62 -3.53
C ALA A 86 11.88 1.31 -4.78
N GLU A 87 12.90 2.13 -4.63
CA GLU A 87 13.60 2.79 -5.75
C GLU A 87 14.25 1.78 -6.71
N ASN A 88 14.94 0.78 -6.17
CA ASN A 88 15.53 -0.29 -6.98
C ASN A 88 14.46 -1.09 -7.74
N SER A 89 13.35 -1.42 -7.07
CA SER A 89 12.24 -2.17 -7.67
C SER A 89 11.56 -1.36 -8.79
N LEU A 90 11.37 -0.05 -8.58
CA LEU A 90 10.86 0.87 -9.60
C LEU A 90 11.81 0.96 -10.80
N GLY A 91 13.12 1.04 -10.56
CA GLY A 91 14.14 1.05 -11.61
C GLY A 91 14.11 -0.22 -12.47
N VAL A 92 14.02 -1.39 -11.83
CA VAL A 92 13.87 -2.68 -12.54
C VAL A 92 12.57 -2.72 -13.34
N LEU A 93 11.45 -2.27 -12.77
CA LEU A 93 10.16 -2.30 -13.48
C LEU A 93 10.16 -1.39 -14.71
N LYS A 94 10.74 -0.18 -14.59
CA LYS A 94 10.92 0.74 -15.73
C LYS A 94 11.78 0.12 -16.82
N ALA A 95 12.86 -0.57 -16.46
CA ALA A 95 13.72 -1.26 -17.42
C ALA A 95 12.99 -2.40 -18.14
N VAL A 96 12.21 -3.20 -17.41
CA VAL A 96 11.41 -4.30 -17.98
C VAL A 96 10.35 -3.78 -18.94
N ILE A 97 9.63 -2.71 -18.58
CA ILE A 97 8.64 -2.10 -19.47
C ILE A 97 9.31 -1.61 -20.75
N LYS A 98 10.42 -0.87 -20.64
CA LYS A 98 11.18 -0.39 -21.81
C LYS A 98 11.62 -1.53 -22.72
N GLN A 99 12.19 -2.60 -22.14
CA GLN A 99 12.64 -3.76 -22.90
C GLN A 99 11.48 -4.45 -23.62
N ARG A 100 10.33 -4.61 -22.94
CA ARG A 100 9.13 -5.19 -23.56
C ARG A 100 8.66 -4.34 -24.73
N THR A 101 8.60 -3.02 -24.58
CA THR A 101 8.21 -2.11 -25.66
C THR A 101 9.11 -2.27 -26.89
N GLU A 102 10.43 -2.25 -26.70
CA GLU A 102 11.40 -2.38 -27.78
C GLU A 102 11.31 -3.75 -28.47
N GLN A 103 11.14 -4.81 -27.68
CA GLN A 103 10.99 -6.18 -28.19
C GLN A 103 9.69 -6.34 -28.99
N PHE A 104 8.57 -5.85 -28.46
CA PHE A 104 7.27 -5.94 -29.15
C PHE A 104 7.25 -5.12 -30.44
N ALA A 105 7.81 -3.90 -30.44
CA ALA A 105 7.93 -3.09 -31.65
C ALA A 105 8.73 -3.83 -32.72
N THR A 106 9.90 -4.37 -32.34
CA THR A 106 10.78 -5.12 -33.26
C THR A 106 10.10 -6.37 -33.82
N GLN A 107 9.42 -7.15 -32.96
CA GLN A 107 8.72 -8.36 -33.39
C GLN A 107 7.54 -8.05 -34.31
N SER A 108 6.78 -7.01 -34.01
CA SER A 108 5.64 -6.61 -34.83
C SER A 108 6.09 -6.11 -36.21
N ASP A 109 7.20 -5.36 -36.27
CA ASP A 109 7.80 -4.90 -37.53
C ASP A 109 8.35 -6.07 -38.35
N GLN A 110 8.98 -7.05 -37.71
CA GLN A 110 9.45 -8.27 -38.38
C GLN A 110 8.28 -9.06 -38.99
N VAL A 111 7.19 -9.25 -38.24
CA VAL A 111 5.99 -9.95 -38.73
C VAL A 111 5.35 -9.18 -39.88
N GLN A 112 5.20 -7.86 -39.77
CA GLN A 112 4.66 -7.05 -40.87
C GLN A 112 5.55 -7.10 -42.12
N THR A 113 6.87 -7.06 -41.94
CA THR A 113 7.83 -7.13 -43.05
C THR A 113 7.75 -8.48 -43.74
N TRP A 114 7.69 -9.56 -42.95
CA TRP A 114 7.55 -10.91 -43.47
C TRP A 114 6.23 -11.11 -44.20
N LEU A 115 5.10 -10.66 -43.65
CA LEU A 115 3.78 -10.75 -44.30
C LEU A 115 3.70 -9.97 -45.63
N LYS A 116 4.54 -8.93 -45.80
CA LYS A 116 4.65 -8.16 -47.06
C LYS A 116 5.62 -8.79 -48.07
N SER A 117 6.40 -9.79 -47.66
CA SER A 117 7.41 -10.43 -48.49
C SER A 117 6.81 -11.18 -49.68
N PRO A 118 7.58 -11.39 -50.76
CA PRO A 118 7.16 -12.23 -51.88
C PRO A 118 6.82 -13.66 -51.43
N GLN A 119 7.58 -14.25 -50.50
CA GLN A 119 7.32 -15.60 -50.01
C GLN A 119 5.96 -15.72 -49.33
N ALA A 120 5.61 -14.76 -48.48
CA ALA A 120 4.30 -14.76 -47.82
C ALA A 120 3.15 -14.57 -48.83
N LYS A 121 3.36 -13.76 -49.87
CA LYS A 121 2.36 -13.56 -50.93
C LYS A 121 2.15 -14.81 -51.78
N GLU A 122 3.20 -15.58 -52.06
CA GLU A 122 3.07 -16.86 -52.78
C GLU A 122 2.33 -17.90 -51.93
N LEU A 123 2.71 -18.06 -50.65
CA LEU A 123 2.01 -18.96 -49.71
C LEU A 123 0.52 -18.61 -49.56
N ALA A 124 0.18 -17.33 -49.54
CA ALA A 124 -1.21 -16.87 -49.47
C ALA A 124 -2.01 -17.10 -50.77
N LYS A 125 -1.35 -17.34 -51.91
CA LYS A 125 -2.01 -17.72 -53.17
C LYS A 125 -2.29 -19.21 -53.24
N GLU A 126 -1.45 -20.03 -52.60
CA GLU A 126 -1.56 -21.50 -52.62
C GLU A 126 -2.77 -22.01 -51.83
N SER A 127 -3.25 -21.27 -50.81
CA SER A 127 -4.42 -21.64 -50.03
C SER A 127 -5.29 -20.44 -49.62
N PRO A 128 -6.62 -20.49 -49.87
CA PRO A 128 -7.57 -19.49 -49.36
C PRO A 128 -7.57 -19.38 -47.83
N GLU A 129 -7.32 -20.49 -47.12
CA GLU A 129 -7.26 -20.52 -45.66
C GLU A 129 -6.03 -19.75 -45.14
N LEU A 130 -4.86 -19.93 -45.77
CA LEU A 130 -3.65 -19.17 -45.45
C LEU A 130 -3.82 -17.68 -45.72
N LYS A 131 -4.56 -17.32 -46.76
CA LYS A 131 -4.89 -15.92 -47.06
C LYS A 131 -5.69 -15.25 -45.95
N ALA A 132 -6.67 -15.94 -45.38
CA ALA A 132 -7.43 -15.46 -44.23
C ALA A 132 -6.52 -15.27 -43.00
N VAL A 133 -5.74 -16.31 -42.66
CA VAL A 133 -4.80 -16.26 -41.53
C VAL A 133 -3.77 -15.14 -41.68
N PHE A 134 -3.23 -14.91 -42.88
CA PHE A 134 -2.25 -13.86 -43.12
C PHE A 134 -2.87 -12.46 -43.06
N THR A 135 -4.14 -12.33 -43.46
CA THR A 135 -4.89 -11.08 -43.33
C THR A 135 -5.16 -10.76 -41.87
N ASP A 136 -5.56 -11.74 -41.07
CA ASP A 136 -5.77 -11.59 -39.64
C ASP A 136 -4.47 -11.29 -38.91
N ALA A 137 -3.38 -12.00 -39.25
CA ALA A 137 -2.04 -11.73 -38.72
C ALA A 137 -1.54 -10.32 -39.08
N ALA A 138 -1.80 -9.85 -40.31
CA ALA A 138 -1.44 -8.50 -40.73
C ALA A 138 -2.24 -7.42 -39.98
N ASN A 139 -3.52 -7.68 -39.72
CA ASN A 139 -4.36 -6.81 -38.91
C ASN A 139 -3.88 -6.78 -37.46
N ALA A 140 -3.62 -7.94 -36.86
CA ALA A 140 -3.11 -8.06 -35.50
C ALA A 140 -1.75 -7.35 -35.34
N ALA A 141 -0.79 -7.60 -36.24
CA ALA A 141 0.53 -6.94 -36.23
C ALA A 141 0.45 -5.42 -36.46
N ARG A 142 -0.69 -4.88 -36.91
CA ARG A 142 -0.93 -3.43 -37.04
C ARG A 142 -1.63 -2.83 -35.82
N VAL A 143 -2.52 -3.60 -35.18
CA VAL A 143 -3.37 -3.12 -34.07
C VAL A 143 -2.69 -3.33 -32.71
N LEU A 144 -2.11 -4.51 -32.48
CA LEU A 144 -1.49 -4.88 -31.21
C LEU A 144 -0.44 -3.87 -30.72
N PRO A 145 0.45 -3.30 -31.56
CA PRO A 145 1.40 -2.29 -31.11
C PRO A 145 0.72 -1.06 -30.51
N LYS A 146 -0.41 -0.61 -31.07
CA LYS A 146 -1.13 0.57 -30.58
C LYS A 146 -1.84 0.30 -29.24
N GLU A 147 -2.40 -0.89 -29.08
CA GLU A 147 -3.03 -1.31 -27.81
C GLU A 147 -1.98 -1.49 -26.72
N GLN A 148 -0.81 -2.03 -27.07
CA GLN A 148 0.31 -2.14 -26.16
C GLN A 148 0.90 -0.78 -25.81
N ASP A 149 1.04 0.15 -26.75
CA ASP A 149 1.50 1.53 -26.48
C ASP A 149 0.59 2.24 -25.47
N ALA A 150 -0.74 2.09 -25.60
CA ALA A 150 -1.69 2.65 -24.65
C ALA A 150 -1.52 2.05 -23.24
N THR A 151 -1.32 0.73 -23.16
CA THR A 151 -1.11 0.01 -21.90
C THR A 151 0.22 0.43 -21.25
N ILE A 152 1.32 0.44 -22.02
CA ILE A 152 2.65 0.86 -21.59
C ILE A 152 2.64 2.31 -21.12
N THR A 153 1.92 3.20 -21.80
CA THR A 153 1.77 4.61 -21.39
C THR A 153 1.05 4.72 -20.04
N ALA A 154 0.00 3.92 -19.83
CA ALA A 154 -0.71 3.87 -18.56
C ALA A 154 0.17 3.31 -17.43
N GLU A 155 0.91 2.23 -17.67
CA GLU A 155 1.85 1.64 -16.72
C GLU A 155 3.00 2.61 -16.36
N THR A 156 3.55 3.29 -17.35
CA THR A 156 4.61 4.31 -17.15
C THR A 156 4.09 5.46 -16.29
N LYS A 157 2.89 5.96 -16.58
CA LYS A 157 2.25 7.02 -15.78
C LYS A 157 1.96 6.59 -14.35
N ALA A 158 1.54 5.33 -14.15
CA ALA A 158 1.35 4.77 -12.82
C ALA A 158 2.69 4.70 -12.06
N LEU A 159 3.77 4.28 -12.72
CA LEU A 159 5.09 4.25 -12.12
C LEU A 159 5.63 5.62 -11.76
N ASP A 160 5.40 6.63 -12.60
CA ASP A 160 5.80 8.01 -12.30
C ASP A 160 5.04 8.56 -11.09
N LYS A 161 3.77 8.17 -10.90
CA LYS A 161 3.00 8.51 -9.71
C LYS A 161 3.60 7.86 -8.45
N VAL A 162 3.93 6.57 -8.51
CA VAL A 162 4.55 5.85 -7.39
C VAL A 162 5.92 6.46 -7.05
N GLU A 163 6.72 6.81 -8.06
CA GLU A 163 8.00 7.50 -7.84
C GLU A 163 7.82 8.86 -7.17
N ALA A 164 6.80 9.63 -7.57
CA ALA A 164 6.47 10.90 -6.92
C ALA A 164 6.08 10.71 -5.45
N GLU A 165 5.26 9.70 -5.13
CA GLU A 165 4.88 9.36 -3.75
C GLU A 165 6.09 8.93 -2.91
N VAL A 166 6.99 8.14 -3.47
CA VAL A 166 8.26 7.74 -2.82
C VAL A 166 9.14 8.96 -2.52
N LYS A 167 9.26 9.90 -3.47
CA LYS A 167 9.99 11.17 -3.27
C LYS A 167 9.37 12.04 -2.19
N ILE A 168 8.04 12.17 -2.18
CA ILE A 168 7.30 12.92 -1.15
C ILE A 168 7.56 12.28 0.22
N PHE A 169 7.41 10.96 0.33
CA PHE A 169 7.64 10.24 1.58
C PHE A 169 9.07 10.42 2.11
N ARG A 170 10.08 10.37 1.22
CA ARG A 170 11.47 10.68 1.56
C ARG A 170 11.63 12.11 2.07
N ALA A 171 11.05 13.09 1.38
CA ALA A 171 11.13 14.50 1.77
C ALA A 171 10.51 14.74 3.15
N THR A 172 9.31 14.21 3.40
CA THR A 172 8.58 14.34 4.68
C THR A 172 9.32 13.68 5.85
N ASN A 173 9.95 12.51 5.63
CA ASN A 173 10.77 11.85 6.65
C ASN A 173 12.05 12.64 6.97
N LEU A 174 12.68 13.25 5.96
CA LEU A 174 13.84 14.12 6.17
C LEU A 174 13.47 15.39 6.96
N THR A 175 12.29 15.99 6.69
CA THR A 175 11.83 17.19 7.41
C THR A 175 11.46 16.88 8.86
N SER A 176 10.79 15.75 9.12
CA SER A 176 10.43 15.32 10.49
C SER A 176 11.68 15.05 11.36
N SER A 177 12.75 14.51 10.76
CA SER A 177 14.06 14.33 11.42
C SER A 177 14.78 15.66 11.73
N ALA A 178 14.53 16.72 10.96
CA ALA A 178 15.15 18.03 11.19
C ALA A 178 14.47 18.79 12.34
N VAL A 179 13.13 18.75 12.43
CA VAL A 179 12.36 19.39 13.50
C VAL A 179 12.67 18.79 14.88
N LEU A 180 12.89 17.47 14.95
CA LEU A 180 13.31 16.80 16.20
C LEU A 180 14.72 17.18 16.67
N ARG A 181 15.58 17.70 15.78
CA ARG A 181 16.93 18.19 16.15
C ARG A 181 16.95 19.66 16.57
N SER A 182 15.97 20.47 16.15
CA SER A 182 15.88 21.89 16.53
C SER A 182 15.09 22.15 17.81
N GLY A 183 14.39 21.14 18.36
CA GLY A 183 13.60 21.25 19.59
C GLY A 183 14.39 21.12 20.91
N GLY A 184 15.73 21.20 20.87
CA GLY A 184 16.60 21.07 22.03
C GLY A 184 16.66 22.35 22.88
N ILE A 185 15.80 22.42 23.90
CA ILE A 185 15.98 23.09 25.21
C ILE A 185 16.59 24.50 25.17
N THR A 186 15.74 25.54 25.06
CA THR A 186 16.06 26.85 25.66
C THR A 186 15.57 26.86 27.11
N ARG A 187 16.50 26.62 28.04
CA ARG A 187 16.29 26.82 29.47
C ARG A 187 16.23 28.34 29.73
N PRO A 188 15.21 28.89 30.41
CA PRO A 188 15.22 30.31 30.74
C PRO A 188 16.27 30.60 31.83
N PRO A 189 16.99 31.74 31.75
CA PRO A 189 17.95 32.12 32.78
C PRO A 189 17.24 32.48 34.09
N ARG A 190 17.90 32.17 35.21
CA ARG A 190 17.48 32.54 36.57
C ARG A 190 17.69 34.02 36.83
#